data_AF-X1RSQ9-F1
#
_entry.id   AF-X1RSQ9-F1
#
_cell.length_a   1.000
_cell.length_b   1.000
_cell.length_c   1.000
_cell.angle_alpha   90.00
_cell.angle_beta   90.00
_cell.angle_gamma   90.00
#
_symmetry.space_group_name_H-M   'P 1'
#
loop_
_entity.id
_entity.type
_entity.pdbx_description
1 polymer ?
#
loop_
_entity_poly.entity_id
_entity_poly.type
_entity_poly.pdbx_seq_one_letter_code
_entity_poly.pdbx_strand_id
1 'polypeptide(L)'
;MGTFWHRLKPNAAQSEPKEFLFYDTETTPEPANDKLTFHKLKLGTACYVRLPFGKHLYHEDWHTYRTPDQFYDWVEKRLRRKGKLRMYAHNQNFDFNTVDS
;
A
#
# COMPACT_ATOMS: atom_id res chain seq x y z
N MET A 1 -50.69 3.28 5.00
CA MET A 1 -49.36 2.65 4.94
C MET A 1 -48.44 3.58 4.15
N GLY A 2 -47.48 4.24 4.81
CA GLY A 2 -46.64 5.26 4.18
C GLY A 2 -45.55 4.64 3.31
N THR A 3 -45.41 5.12 2.08
CA THR A 3 -44.30 4.78 1.18
C THR A 3 -43.03 5.50 1.64
N PHE A 4 -41.96 4.75 1.89
CA PHE A 4 -40.66 5.29 2.30
C PHE A 4 -39.94 5.90 1.08
N TRP A 5 -40.12 7.20 0.86
CA TRP A 5 -39.55 7.95 -0.27
C TRP A 5 -38.03 8.18 -0.20
N HIS A 6 -37.34 7.71 0.84
CA HIS A 6 -35.91 7.98 1.07
C HIS A 6 -35.03 6.72 1.14
N ARG A 7 -35.45 5.61 0.51
CA ARG A 7 -34.60 4.43 0.40
C ARG A 7 -33.70 4.54 -0.83
N LEU A 8 -32.43 4.90 -0.61
CA LEU A 8 -31.41 4.85 -1.66
C LEU A 8 -31.30 3.42 -2.19
N LYS A 9 -31.35 3.27 -3.52
CA LYS A 9 -31.17 1.97 -4.17
C LYS A 9 -29.74 1.47 -3.92
N PRO A 10 -29.53 0.16 -3.70
CA PRO A 10 -28.18 -0.40 -3.58
C PRO A 10 -27.37 -0.04 -4.83
N ASN A 11 -26.21 0.58 -4.63
CA ASN A 11 -25.34 0.94 -5.74
C ASN A 11 -24.46 -0.26 -6.11
N ALA A 12 -24.83 -0.98 -7.16
CA ALA A 12 -24.09 -2.16 -7.63
C ALA A 12 -22.64 -1.85 -8.04
N ALA A 13 -22.32 -0.58 -8.31
CA ALA A 13 -20.99 -0.12 -8.72
C ALA A 13 -20.07 0.24 -7.53
N GLN A 14 -20.54 0.18 -6.28
CA GLN A 14 -19.72 0.54 -5.12
C GLN A 14 -18.77 -0.60 -4.75
N SER A 15 -17.52 -0.54 -5.21
CA SER A 15 -16.45 -1.41 -4.75
C SER A 15 -15.74 -0.78 -3.57
N GLU A 16 -16.00 -1.28 -2.36
CA GLU A 16 -15.16 -0.93 -1.21
C GLU A 16 -13.72 -1.43 -1.42
N PRO A 17 -12.70 -0.64 -1.02
CA PRO A 17 -11.34 -1.14 -0.98
C PRO A 17 -11.23 -2.32 -0.02
N LYS A 18 -10.57 -3.37 -0.48
CA LYS A 18 -10.40 -4.61 0.29
C LYS A 18 -8.95 -5.02 0.45
N GLU A 19 -8.06 -4.45 -0.35
CA GLU A 19 -6.63 -4.81 -0.41
C GLU A 19 -5.83 -3.53 -0.19
N PHE A 20 -5.08 -3.51 0.90
CA PHE A 20 -4.29 -2.39 1.38
C PHE A 20 -2.85 -2.83 1.54
N LEU A 21 -1.93 -1.93 1.24
CA LEU A 21 -0.52 -2.07 1.48
C LEU A 21 -0.05 -0.85 2.26
N PHE A 22 0.41 -1.05 3.48
CA PHE A 22 1.06 -0.01 4.25
C PHE A 22 2.56 -0.23 4.16
N TYR A 23 3.34 0.83 3.96
CA TYR A 23 4.78 0.73 3.94
C TYR A 23 5.44 1.97 4.53
N ASP A 24 6.62 1.77 5.10
CA ASP A 24 7.43 2.80 5.73
C ASP A 24 8.91 2.48 5.52
N THR A 25 9.74 3.51 5.37
CA THR A 25 11.16 3.35 5.06
C THR A 25 12.06 4.18 5.97
N GLU A 26 13.12 3.56 6.46
CA GLU A 26 14.29 4.25 7.00
C GLU A 26 15.32 4.46 5.90
N THR A 27 15.86 5.68 5.84
CA THR A 27 16.95 6.04 4.91
C THR A 27 18.21 6.41 5.66
N THR A 28 19.35 6.29 4.97
CA THR A 28 20.61 6.88 5.40
C THR A 28 20.96 8.03 4.45
N PRO A 29 21.22 9.24 4.97
CA PRO A 29 21.69 10.34 4.14
C PRO A 29 23.12 10.07 3.65
N GLU A 30 23.32 10.14 2.34
CA GLU A 30 24.63 10.04 1.68
C GLU A 30 24.91 11.37 0.95
N PRO A 31 26.03 12.06 1.24
CA PRO A 31 26.35 13.31 0.56
C PRO A 31 26.67 13.04 -0.92
N ALA A 32 25.93 13.68 -1.81
CA ALA A 32 26.17 13.64 -3.25
C ALA A 32 27.24 14.66 -3.66
N ASN A 33 27.20 15.84 -3.03
CA ASN A 33 28.14 16.96 -3.13
C ASN A 33 27.81 17.99 -2.03
N ASP A 34 28.54 19.10 -1.96
CA ASP A 34 28.41 20.15 -0.92
C ASP A 34 26.99 20.73 -0.75
N LYS A 35 26.07 20.53 -1.70
CA LYS A 35 24.71 21.08 -1.66
C LYS A 35 23.60 20.03 -1.80
N LEU A 36 23.95 18.76 -2.01
CA LEU A 36 23.00 17.69 -2.31
C LEU A 36 23.27 16.49 -1.42
N THR A 37 22.20 15.98 -0.81
CA THR A 37 22.20 14.77 0.00
C THR A 37 21.19 13.80 -0.60
N PHE A 38 21.64 12.59 -0.93
CA PHE A 38 20.77 11.49 -1.31
C PHE A 38 20.29 10.75 -0.07
N HIS A 39 19.09 10.20 -0.13
CA HIS A 39 18.54 9.35 0.92
C HIS A 39 18.50 7.93 0.39
N LYS A 40 19.46 7.11 0.80
CA LYS A 40 19.53 5.71 0.40
C LYS A 40 18.69 4.85 1.33
N LEU A 41 17.87 3.97 0.77
CA LEU A 41 17.12 2.99 1.55
C LEU A 41 18.06 2.18 2.45
N LYS A 42 17.74 2.12 3.74
CA LYS A 42 18.47 1.36 4.76
C LYS A 42 17.68 0.14 5.22
N LEU A 43 16.39 0.35 5.44
CA LEU A 43 15.45 -0.65 5.92
C LEU A 43 14.05 -0.18 5.55
N GLY A 44 13.18 -1.09 5.15
CA GLY A 44 11.76 -0.81 5.01
C GLY A 44 10.92 -1.92 5.60
N THR A 45 9.72 -1.55 6.00
CA THR A 45 8.69 -2.48 6.45
C THR A 45 7.42 -2.27 5.63
N ALA A 46 6.72 -3.36 5.34
CA ALA A 46 5.46 -3.34 4.63
C ALA A 46 4.48 -4.32 5.27
N CYS A 47 3.20 -3.95 5.25
CA CYS A 47 2.10 -4.76 5.74
C CYS A 47 1.00 -4.79 4.69
N TYR A 48 0.71 -5.98 4.18
CA TYR A 48 -0.41 -6.24 3.29
C TYR A 48 -1.62 -6.66 4.12
N VAL A 49 -2.72 -5.95 3.96
CA VAL A 49 -3.99 -6.23 4.65
C VAL A 49 -5.07 -6.51 3.62
N ARG A 50 -5.75 -7.64 3.79
CA ARG A 50 -6.95 -7.98 3.04
C ARG A 50 -8.14 -8.10 3.98
N LEU A 51 -9.14 -7.25 3.76
CA LEU A 51 -10.38 -7.28 4.53
C LEU A 51 -11.24 -8.49 4.16
N PRO A 52 -12.04 -9.01 5.12
CA PRO A 52 -12.91 -10.14 4.87
C PRO A 52 -13.99 -9.80 3.83
N PHE A 53 -14.28 -10.74 2.94
CA PHE A 53 -15.35 -10.60 1.95
C PHE A 53 -15.88 -11.97 1.51
N GLY A 54 -17.20 -12.18 1.65
CA GLY A 54 -17.82 -13.46 1.36
C GLY A 54 -17.24 -14.58 2.23
N LYS A 55 -16.53 -15.53 1.62
CA LYS A 55 -15.85 -16.64 2.31
C LYS A 55 -14.40 -16.32 2.72
N HIS A 56 -13.87 -15.17 2.32
CA HIS A 56 -12.49 -14.80 2.65
C HIS A 56 -12.41 -14.21 4.05
N LEU A 57 -11.50 -14.74 4.85
CA LEU A 57 -11.16 -14.20 6.16
C LEU A 57 -10.22 -13.00 6.03
N TYR A 58 -10.16 -12.22 7.10
CA TYR A 58 -9.11 -11.23 7.31
C TYR A 58 -7.74 -11.89 7.11
N HIS A 59 -6.85 -11.21 6.38
CA HIS A 59 -5.50 -11.68 6.14
C HIS A 59 -4.53 -10.51 6.26
N GLU A 60 -3.45 -10.75 6.98
CA GLU A 60 -2.41 -9.78 7.26
C GLU A 60 -1.06 -10.45 7.06
N ASP A 61 -0.15 -9.74 6.40
CA ASP A 61 1.13 -10.29 6.00
C ASP A 61 2.20 -9.21 5.99
N TRP A 62 3.26 -9.46 6.76
CA TRP A 62 4.31 -8.50 7.04
C TRP A 62 5.58 -8.84 6.26
N HIS A 63 6.30 -7.80 5.86
CA HIS A 63 7.54 -7.96 5.13
C HIS A 63 8.52 -6.85 5.44
N THR A 64 9.75 -7.27 5.73
CA THR A 64 10.88 -6.37 5.85
C THR A 64 11.74 -6.48 4.60
N TYR A 65 12.16 -5.35 4.06
CA TYR A 65 12.99 -5.26 2.86
C TYR A 65 14.16 -4.31 3.09
N ARG A 66 15.23 -4.50 2.31
CA ARG A 66 16.43 -3.64 2.33
C ARG A 66 16.77 -3.07 0.97
N THR A 67 16.09 -3.54 -0.09
CA THR A 67 16.25 -3.05 -1.45
C THR A 67 14.88 -2.75 -2.07
N PRO A 68 14.81 -1.80 -3.00
CA PRO A 68 13.65 -1.60 -3.88
C PRO A 68 13.11 -2.89 -4.50
N ASP A 69 13.98 -3.71 -5.07
CA ASP A 69 13.59 -4.95 -5.74
C ASP A 69 12.87 -5.93 -4.80
N GLN A 70 13.36 -6.08 -3.56
CA GLN A 70 12.71 -6.92 -2.56
C GLN A 70 11.29 -6.45 -2.27
N PHE A 71 11.09 -5.13 -2.21
CA PHE A 71 9.78 -4.54 -2.00
C PHE A 71 8.86 -4.81 -3.19
N TYR A 72 9.28 -4.49 -4.42
CA TYR A 72 8.43 -4.68 -5.60
C TYR A 72 8.14 -6.15 -5.91
N ASP A 73 9.13 -7.05 -5.82
CA ASP A 73 8.93 -8.49 -5.95
C ASP A 73 7.86 -9.00 -4.97
N TRP A 74 7.85 -8.43 -3.76
CA TRP A 74 6.87 -8.77 -2.74
C TRP A 74 5.50 -8.16 -3.06
N VAL A 75 5.42 -6.90 -3.50
CA VAL A 75 4.15 -6.27 -3.91
C VAL A 75 3.51 -6.99 -5.09
N GLU A 76 4.30 -7.32 -6.13
CA GLU A 76 3.84 -7.96 -7.35
C GLU A 76 3.20 -9.33 -7.10
N LYS A 77 3.77 -10.13 -6.18
CA LYS A 77 3.21 -11.43 -5.77
C LYS A 77 1.80 -11.31 -5.17
N ARG A 78 1.40 -10.11 -4.72
CA ARG A 78 0.09 -9.82 -4.12
C ARG A 78 -0.86 -9.15 -5.10
N LEU A 79 -0.40 -8.76 -6.29
CA LEU A 79 -1.27 -8.22 -7.32
C LEU A 79 -2.19 -9.31 -7.87
N ARG A 80 -3.47 -8.97 -8.00
CA ARG A 80 -4.49 -9.86 -8.56
C ARG A 80 -4.98 -9.31 -9.88
N ARG A 81 -5.20 -10.19 -10.87
CA ARG A 81 -5.62 -9.84 -12.25
C ARG A 81 -6.81 -8.87 -12.35
N LYS A 82 -7.70 -8.83 -11.36
CA LYS A 82 -8.87 -7.93 -11.31
C LYS A 82 -9.03 -7.24 -9.95
N GLY A 83 -7.94 -7.10 -9.20
CA GLY A 83 -7.89 -6.42 -7.90
C GLY A 83 -7.32 -5.01 -8.03
N LYS A 84 -7.61 -4.17 -7.03
CA LYS A 84 -6.95 -2.88 -6.85
C LYS A 84 -6.25 -2.92 -5.50
N LEU A 85 -4.93 -3.03 -5.50
CA LEU A 85 -4.12 -2.86 -4.30
C LEU A 85 -3.90 -1.36 -4.07
N ARG A 86 -4.27 -0.87 -2.89
CA ARG A 86 -4.05 0.53 -2.52
C ARG A 86 -2.85 0.63 -1.60
N MET A 87 -1.86 1.41 -2.00
CA MET A 87 -0.63 1.61 -1.25
C MET A 87 -0.68 2.91 -0.45
N TYR A 88 -0.17 2.87 0.78
CA TYR A 88 -0.17 3.96 1.72
C TYR A 88 1.18 4.01 2.42
N ALA A 89 1.80 5.18 2.41
CA ALA A 89 2.91 5.52 3.29
C ALA A 89 2.59 6.77 4.11
N HIS A 90 3.26 6.91 5.26
CA HIS A 90 3.06 8.07 6.13
C HIS A 90 3.57 9.36 5.46
N ASN A 91 4.64 9.28 4.66
CA ASN A 91 5.12 10.38 3.84
C ASN A 91 5.30 9.91 2.38
N GLN A 92 4.17 9.71 1.70
CA GLN A 92 4.10 9.14 0.35
C GLN A 92 5.14 9.71 -0.62
N ASN A 93 5.38 11.02 -0.62
CA ASN A 93 6.36 11.64 -1.53
C ASN A 93 7.80 11.24 -1.22
N PHE A 94 8.16 11.08 0.06
CA PHE A 94 9.51 10.70 0.47
C PHE A 94 9.71 9.19 0.35
N ASP A 95 8.78 8.41 0.89
CA ASP A 95 8.86 6.95 0.90
C ASP A 95 8.81 6.37 -0.51
N PHE A 96 7.98 6.93 -1.40
CA PHE A 96 7.94 6.52 -2.80
C PHE A 96 9.26 6.76 -3.51
N ASN A 97 9.86 7.95 -3.36
CA ASN A 97 11.15 8.25 -3.96
C ASN A 97 12.27 7.33 -3.44
N THR A 98 12.14 6.79 -2.24
CA THR A 98 13.16 5.90 -1.63
C THR A 98 13.07 4.47 -2.18
N VAL A 99 11.86 4.01 -2.53
CA VAL A 99 11.67 2.69 -3.13
C VAL A 99 11.73 2.73 -4.65
N ASP A 100 11.62 3.89 -5.30
CA ASP A 100 11.67 4.06 -6.76
C ASP A 100 13.04 4.59 -7.28
N SER A 101 14.01 4.79 -6.39
CA SER A 101 15.36 5.33 -6.69
C SER A 101 16.39 4.31 -7.11
#